data_AF-A0A482XSS5-F1
#
_entry.id   AF-A0A482XSS5-F1
#
_cell.length_a   1.000
_cell.length_b   1.000
_cell.length_c   1.000
_cell.angle_alpha   90.00
_cell.angle_beta   90.00
_cell.angle_gamma   90.00
#
_symmetry.space_group_name_H-M   'P 1'
#
loop_
_entity.id
_entity.type
_entity.pdbx_description
1 polymer ?
#
loop_
_entity_poly.entity_id
_entity_poly.type
_entity_poly.pdbx_seq_one_letter_code
_entity_poly.pdbx_strand_id
1 'polypeptide(L)'
;MILQVNDINFENMSNDEAVRVLREVVQKPGPIKLVVAKCWDPNPKGYFTIPRTEPVRPIDPGAWVAHTAAIRGADVVDWLDTHVNGFSDRRDARKYASHMLKAGYIRHTVNKITFSEQCYYIFGDVLSTDMKMGNAHFYPARVES
;
A
#
# COMPACT_ATOMS: atom_id res chain seq x y z
N MET A 1 -23.38 -8.74 12.83
CA MET A 1 -23.52 -9.28 14.21
C MET A 1 -22.55 -10.45 14.37
N ILE A 2 -21.81 -10.56 15.48
CA ILE A 2 -20.93 -11.73 15.75
C ILE A 2 -21.77 -12.81 16.43
N LEU A 3 -21.66 -14.05 15.94
CA LEU A 3 -22.43 -15.20 16.43
C LEU A 3 -21.58 -16.16 17.26
N GLN A 4 -20.28 -16.30 16.94
CA GLN A 4 -19.41 -17.26 17.61
C GLN A 4 -17.95 -16.79 17.55
N VAL A 5 -17.18 -17.14 18.58
CA VAL A 5 -15.71 -17.01 18.60
C VAL A 5 -15.08 -18.35 19.01
N ASN A 6 -14.14 -18.87 18.21
CA ASN A 6 -13.41 -20.12 18.51
C ASN A 6 -14.31 -21.25 19.05
N ASP A 7 -15.47 -21.44 18.41
CA ASP A 7 -16.46 -22.47 18.75
C ASP A 7 -17.31 -22.22 20.00
N ILE A 8 -17.24 -21.01 20.57
CA ILE A 8 -18.13 -20.51 21.63
C ILE A 8 -19.24 -19.66 21.01
N ASN A 9 -20.49 -20.13 21.09
CA ASN A 9 -21.68 -19.46 20.54
C ASN A 9 -22.22 -18.37 21.49
N PHE A 10 -22.66 -17.25 20.94
CA PHE A 10 -23.21 -16.09 21.65
C PHE A 10 -24.75 -16.02 21.67
N GLU A 11 -25.47 -16.96 21.05
CA GLU A 11 -26.95 -16.93 20.96
C GLU A 11 -27.67 -16.78 22.31
N ASN A 12 -27.13 -17.38 23.38
CA ASN A 12 -27.71 -17.33 24.73
C ASN A 12 -26.85 -16.51 25.71
N MET A 13 -25.97 -15.63 25.20
CA MET A 13 -25.12 -14.78 26.02
C MET A 13 -25.62 -13.34 26.00
N SER A 14 -25.49 -12.65 27.12
CA SER A 14 -25.60 -11.19 27.13
C SER A 14 -24.40 -10.56 26.39
N ASN A 15 -24.57 -9.31 25.94
CA ASN A 15 -23.49 -8.58 25.29
C ASN A 15 -22.23 -8.46 26.18
N ASP A 16 -22.41 -8.27 27.49
CA ASP A 16 -21.29 -8.14 28.44
C ASP A 16 -20.52 -9.46 28.61
N GLU A 17 -21.23 -10.59 28.64
CA GLU A 17 -20.62 -11.93 28.68
C GLU A 17 -19.88 -12.24 27.38
N ALA A 18 -20.49 -11.94 26.23
CA ALA A 18 -19.85 -12.12 24.92
C ALA A 18 -18.57 -11.28 24.80
N VAL A 19 -18.57 -10.03 25.28
CA VAL A 19 -17.38 -9.18 25.32
C VAL A 19 -16.30 -9.75 26.24
N ARG A 20 -16.69 -10.32 27.40
CA ARG A 20 -15.73 -10.98 28.29
C ARG A 20 -15.05 -12.17 27.61
N VAL A 21 -15.84 -13.03 26.95
CA VAL A 21 -15.31 -14.18 26.20
C VAL A 21 -14.36 -13.75 25.09
N LEU A 22 -14.70 -12.69 24.33
CA LEU A 22 -13.81 -12.14 23.31
C LEU A 22 -12.47 -11.67 23.90
N ARG A 23 -12.50 -10.97 25.05
CA ARG A 23 -11.28 -10.52 25.73
C ARG A 23 -10.40 -11.69 26.16
N GLU A 24 -11.00 -12.76 26.71
CA GLU A 24 -10.27 -13.97 27.09
C GLU A 24 -9.65 -14.69 25.88
N VAL A 25 -10.35 -14.75 24.76
CA VAL A 25 -9.82 -15.36 23.53
C VAL A 25 -8.66 -14.55 22.96
N VAL A 26 -8.74 -13.21 22.96
CA VAL A 26 -7.68 -12.32 22.44
C VAL A 26 -6.41 -12.37 23.28
N GLN A 27 -6.52 -12.67 24.57
CA GLN A 27 -5.34 -12.82 25.44
C GLN A 27 -4.53 -14.09 25.14
N LYS A 28 -5.10 -15.08 24.45
CA LYS A 28 -4.40 -16.31 24.09
C LYS A 28 -3.67 -16.13 22.74
N PRO A 29 -2.36 -16.41 22.66
CA PRO A 29 -1.64 -16.34 21.40
C PRO A 29 -2.14 -17.43 20.44
N GLY A 30 -2.65 -17.02 19.28
CA GLY A 30 -3.10 -17.94 18.25
C GLY A 30 -4.13 -17.33 17.30
N PRO A 31 -4.51 -18.05 16.23
CA PRO A 31 -5.56 -17.62 15.32
C PRO A 31 -6.92 -17.50 16.02
N ILE A 32 -7.67 -16.45 15.70
CA ILE A 32 -9.02 -16.22 16.21
C ILE A 32 -10.01 -16.40 15.05
N LYS A 33 -10.95 -17.33 15.22
CA LYS A 33 -12.04 -17.62 14.27
C LYS A 33 -13.31 -16.95 14.76
N LEU A 34 -13.88 -16.08 13.94
CA LEU A 34 -15.18 -15.43 14.19
C LEU A 34 -16.21 -15.92 13.18
N VAL A 35 -17.40 -16.28 13.66
CA VAL A 35 -18.58 -16.48 12.81
C VAL A 35 -19.45 -15.24 12.95
N VAL A 36 -19.85 -14.65 11.82
CA VAL A 36 -20.67 -13.45 11.79
C VAL A 36 -21.96 -13.69 11.04
N ALA A 37 -23.04 -13.11 11.54
CA ALA A 37 -24.27 -12.99 10.80
C ALA A 37 -24.06 -12.00 9.66
N LYS A 38 -24.37 -12.45 8.45
CA LYS A 38 -24.54 -11.59 7.29
C LYS A 38 -25.90 -10.91 7.44
N CYS A 39 -25.96 -9.86 8.26
CA CYS A 39 -27.15 -9.02 8.34
C CYS A 39 -27.36 -8.38 6.96
N TRP A 40 -28.28 -8.96 6.20
CA TRP A 40 -28.69 -8.45 4.91
C TRP A 40 -29.72 -7.36 5.16
N ASP A 41 -29.40 -6.13 4.81
CA ASP A 41 -30.40 -5.07 4.69
C ASP A 41 -31.31 -5.41 3.50
N PRO A 42 -32.63 -5.55 3.67
CA PRO A 42 -33.56 -5.75 2.56
C PRO A 42 -33.61 -4.57 1.58
N ASN A 43 -33.14 -3.39 2.00
CA ASN A 43 -33.11 -2.19 1.19
C ASN A 43 -31.77 -1.44 1.33
N PRO A 44 -30.66 -2.02 0.82
CA PRO A 44 -29.32 -1.46 1.01
C PRO A 44 -29.16 -0.17 0.20
N LYS A 45 -29.26 0.99 0.85
CA LYS A 45 -28.89 2.26 0.22
C LYS A 45 -27.36 2.34 0.14
N GLY A 46 -26.80 2.18 -1.07
CA GLY A 46 -25.39 2.49 -1.35
C GLY A 46 -24.39 1.35 -1.17
N TYR A 47 -24.82 0.08 -1.16
CA TYR A 47 -23.85 -1.02 -1.28
C TYR A 47 -23.30 -1.08 -2.71
N PHE A 48 -21.98 -1.20 -2.84
CA PHE A 48 -21.31 -1.55 -4.09
C PHE A 48 -21.85 -2.90 -4.58
N THR A 49 -22.83 -2.86 -5.48
CA THR A 49 -23.31 -4.05 -6.16
C THR A 49 -22.25 -4.41 -7.18
N ILE A 50 -21.49 -5.49 -6.92
CA ILE A 50 -20.65 -6.08 -7.95
C ILE A 50 -21.60 -6.48 -9.08
N PRO A 51 -21.49 -5.89 -10.29
CA PRO A 51 -22.36 -6.25 -11.39
C PRO A 51 -22.17 -7.74 -11.67
N ARG A 52 -23.22 -8.55 -11.43
CA ARG A 52 -23.17 -10.01 -11.62
C ARG A 52 -22.97 -10.42 -13.09
N THR A 53 -23.00 -9.46 -14.00
CA THR A 53 -22.82 -9.63 -15.45
C THR A 53 -21.37 -9.48 -15.88
N GLU A 54 -20.47 -8.94 -15.05
CA GLU A 54 -19.06 -8.82 -15.41
C GLU A 54 -18.31 -10.09 -14.99
N PRO A 55 -17.64 -10.80 -15.92
CA PRO A 55 -16.81 -11.94 -15.56
C PRO A 55 -15.78 -11.49 -14.53
N VAL A 56 -15.62 -12.24 -13.44
CA VAL A 56 -14.52 -12.00 -12.50
C VAL A 56 -13.23 -12.31 -13.24
N ARG A 57 -12.59 -11.27 -13.77
CA ARG A 57 -11.29 -11.39 -14.42
C ARG A 57 -10.22 -11.44 -13.32
N PRO A 58 -9.10 -12.17 -13.55
CA PRO A 58 -7.93 -12.00 -12.70
C PRO A 58 -7.58 -10.52 -12.60
N ILE A 59 -7.21 -10.08 -11.40
CA ILE A 59 -6.73 -8.71 -11.20
C ILE A 59 -5.51 -8.54 -12.11
N ASP A 60 -5.55 -7.55 -13.01
CA ASP A 60 -4.40 -7.13 -13.79
C ASP A 60 -3.62 -6.08 -12.99
N PRO A 61 -2.42 -6.42 -12.46
CA PRO A 61 -1.61 -5.46 -11.72
C PRO A 61 -1.17 -4.28 -12.61
N GLY A 62 -1.04 -4.49 -13.93
CA GLY A 62 -0.69 -3.44 -14.89
C GLY A 62 -1.76 -2.35 -14.98
N ALA A 63 -3.04 -2.74 -15.06
CA ALA A 63 -4.16 -1.81 -15.05
C ALA A 63 -4.24 -0.98 -13.76
N TRP A 64 -3.93 -1.59 -12.60
CA TRP A 64 -3.89 -0.89 -11.32
C TRP A 64 -2.72 0.11 -11.24
N VAL A 65 -1.54 -0.28 -11.73
CA VAL A 65 -0.36 0.59 -11.81
C VAL A 65 -0.62 1.79 -12.74
N ALA A 66 -1.25 1.57 -13.90
CA ALA A 66 -1.61 2.63 -14.84
C ALA A 66 -2.59 3.64 -14.22
N HIS A 67 -3.59 3.17 -13.47
CA HIS A 67 -4.55 4.04 -12.79
C HIS A 67 -3.93 4.84 -11.64
N THR A 68 -2.92 4.28 -10.96
CA THR A 68 -2.23 4.92 -9.82
C THR A 68 -1.06 5.81 -10.23
N ALA A 69 -0.80 5.95 -11.54
CA ALA A 69 0.38 6.62 -12.09
C ALA A 69 1.69 6.14 -11.43
N ALA A 70 1.74 4.85 -11.07
CA ALA A 70 2.90 4.26 -10.44
C ALA A 70 3.92 3.81 -11.50
N ILE A 71 5.19 3.94 -11.18
CA ILE A 71 6.33 3.56 -12.03
C ILE A 71 7.11 2.43 -11.36
N ARG A 72 7.61 1.48 -12.16
CA ARG A 72 8.48 0.42 -11.63
C ARG A 72 9.87 1.00 -11.34
N GLY A 73 10.50 0.55 -10.26
CA GLY A 73 11.84 1.01 -9.88
C GLY A 73 12.90 0.74 -10.96
N ALA A 74 12.78 -0.35 -11.71
CA ALA A 74 13.64 -0.62 -12.88
C ALA A 74 13.55 0.50 -13.91
N ASP A 75 12.32 0.89 -14.28
CA ASP A 75 12.07 1.93 -15.30
C ASP A 75 12.60 3.30 -14.84
N VAL A 76 12.54 3.60 -13.53
CA VAL A 76 13.17 4.81 -12.96
C VAL A 76 14.69 4.79 -13.19
N VAL A 77 15.34 3.66 -12.93
CA VAL A 77 16.79 3.53 -13.11
C VAL A 77 17.17 3.57 -14.60
N ASP A 78 16.40 2.89 -15.46
CA ASP A 78 16.58 2.93 -16.92
C ASP A 78 16.50 4.36 -17.45
N TRP A 79 15.47 5.10 -17.03
CA TRP A 79 15.28 6.49 -17.46
C TRP A 79 16.44 7.38 -16.99
N LEU A 80 16.86 7.25 -15.74
CA LEU A 80 17.99 8.00 -15.18
C LEU A 80 19.30 7.72 -15.93
N ASP A 81 19.60 6.44 -16.19
CA ASP A 81 20.83 6.01 -16.87
C ASP A 81 20.89 6.51 -18.33
N THR A 82 19.74 6.62 -18.99
CA THR A 82 19.64 7.01 -20.41
C THR A 82 19.45 8.51 -20.65
N HIS A 83 18.83 9.23 -19.71
CA HIS A 83 18.43 10.64 -19.91
C HIS A 83 19.16 11.63 -19.00
N VAL A 84 19.91 11.17 -17.98
CA VAL A 84 20.64 12.06 -17.07
C VAL A 84 22.14 11.84 -17.23
N ASN A 85 22.82 12.86 -17.75
CA ASN A 85 24.28 12.85 -17.85
C ASN A 85 24.93 12.93 -16.46
N GLY A 86 26.08 12.24 -16.31
CA GLY A 86 26.90 12.30 -15.10
C GLY A 86 26.98 10.98 -14.33
N PHE A 87 26.15 9.99 -14.67
CA PHE A 87 26.31 8.64 -14.14
C PHE A 87 27.46 7.92 -14.86
N SER A 88 28.35 7.31 -14.08
CA SER A 88 29.43 6.48 -14.63
C SER A 88 28.93 5.12 -15.11
N ASP A 89 27.91 4.59 -14.42
CA ASP A 89 27.25 3.33 -14.74
C ASP A 89 25.81 3.29 -14.19
N ARG A 90 25.07 2.26 -14.59
CA ARG A 90 23.71 1.97 -14.09
C ARG A 90 23.64 1.87 -12.56
N ARG A 91 24.72 1.44 -11.89
CA ARG A 91 24.74 1.33 -10.42
C ARG A 91 24.70 2.70 -9.76
N ASP A 92 25.30 3.70 -10.40
CA ASP A 92 25.26 5.09 -9.96
C ASP A 92 23.86 5.69 -10.13
N ALA A 93 23.21 5.46 -11.29
CA ALA A 93 21.80 5.81 -11.50
C ALA A 93 20.88 5.15 -10.44
N ARG A 94 21.13 3.88 -10.10
CA ARG A 94 20.42 3.17 -9.03
C ARG A 94 20.64 3.81 -7.64
N LYS A 95 21.86 4.24 -7.33
CA LYS A 95 22.15 4.96 -6.08
C LYS A 95 21.39 6.29 -6.06
N TYR A 96 21.31 7.00 -7.18
CA TYR A 96 20.55 8.25 -7.27
C TYR A 96 19.05 8.03 -7.04
N ALA A 97 18.44 7.02 -7.67
CA ALA A 97 17.04 6.65 -7.40
C ALA A 97 16.80 6.33 -5.91
N SER A 98 17.78 5.70 -5.25
CA SER A 98 17.73 5.45 -3.80
C SER A 98 17.73 6.73 -2.97
N HIS A 99 18.46 7.76 -3.41
CA HIS A 99 18.43 9.09 -2.79
C HIS A 99 17.10 9.80 -3.06
N MET A 100 16.54 9.69 -4.27
CA MET A 100 15.22 10.25 -4.58
C MET A 100 14.12 9.71 -3.65
N LEU A 101 14.18 8.41 -3.30
CA LEU A 101 13.28 7.81 -2.32
C LEU A 101 13.46 8.40 -0.92
N LYS A 102 14.71 8.54 -0.45
CA LYS A 102 15.03 9.12 0.88
C LYS A 102 14.65 10.59 0.97
N ALA A 103 14.83 11.33 -0.11
CA ALA A 103 14.47 12.74 -0.24
C ALA A 103 12.95 12.95 -0.38
N GLY A 104 12.19 11.88 -0.63
CA GLY A 104 10.73 11.95 -0.77
C GLY A 104 10.26 12.41 -2.15
N TYR A 105 11.15 12.56 -3.14
CA TYR A 105 10.78 12.84 -4.54
C TYR A 105 10.02 11.69 -5.19
N ILE A 106 10.30 10.46 -4.74
CA ILE A 106 9.50 9.28 -5.04
C ILE A 106 9.14 8.58 -3.73
N ARG A 107 7.96 7.95 -3.68
CA ARG A 107 7.45 7.24 -2.51
C ARG A 107 7.13 5.80 -2.88
N HIS A 108 7.49 4.88 -2.00
CA HIS A 108 7.13 3.47 -2.16
C HIS A 108 5.64 3.29 -1.83
N THR A 109 4.91 2.56 -2.67
CA THR A 109 3.46 2.35 -2.48
C THR A 109 3.10 1.64 -1.17
N VAL A 110 4.02 0.81 -0.64
CA VAL A 110 3.87 0.11 0.65
C VAL A 110 4.89 0.54 1.73
N ASN A 111 5.30 1.81 1.74
CA ASN A 111 6.09 2.45 2.81
C ASN A 111 7.45 1.79 3.16
N LYS A 112 8.17 1.27 2.15
CA LYS A 112 9.53 0.73 2.31
C LYS A 112 10.58 1.83 2.16
N ILE A 113 11.55 1.87 3.07
CA ILE A 113 12.64 2.87 3.08
C ILE A 113 13.84 2.52 2.18
N THR A 114 13.94 1.27 1.72
CA THR A 114 15.02 0.78 0.85
C THR A 114 14.55 0.62 -0.59
N PHE A 115 15.30 1.18 -1.53
CA PHE A 115 14.95 1.16 -2.96
C PHE A 115 15.16 -0.22 -3.60
N SER A 116 14.25 -0.61 -4.49
CA SER A 116 14.21 -1.90 -5.18
C SER A 116 13.68 -1.72 -6.59
N GLU A 117 14.37 -2.26 -7.61
CA GLU A 117 13.90 -2.17 -9.01
C GLU A 117 12.63 -2.99 -9.24
N GLN A 118 12.37 -3.97 -8.37
CA GLN A 118 11.22 -4.87 -8.43
C GLN A 118 9.97 -4.30 -7.75
N CYS A 119 10.03 -3.08 -7.26
CA CYS A 119 8.92 -2.43 -6.55
C CYS A 119 8.34 -1.28 -7.38
N TYR A 120 7.15 -0.82 -6.97
CA TYR A 120 6.46 0.31 -7.59
C TYR A 120 6.54 1.56 -6.72
N TYR A 121 6.67 2.70 -7.37
CA TYR A 121 6.83 4.01 -6.78
C TYR A 121 5.85 4.99 -7.39
N ILE A 122 5.46 6.00 -6.62
CA ILE A 122 4.72 7.17 -7.10
C ILE A 122 5.56 8.42 -6.86
N PHE A 123 5.33 9.47 -7.63
CA PHE A 123 5.98 10.75 -7.36
C PHE A 123 5.53 11.32 -6.01
N GLY A 124 6.49 11.93 -5.33
CA GLY A 124 6.28 12.70 -4.12
C GLY A 124 5.64 14.05 -4.43
N ASP A 125 4.82 14.55 -3.51
CA ASP A 125 4.32 15.92 -3.61
C ASP A 125 5.46 16.86 -3.25
N VAL A 126 5.91 17.67 -4.22
CA VAL A 126 7.00 18.65 -4.06
C VAL A 126 6.73 19.65 -2.92
N LEU A 127 5.47 19.83 -2.51
CA LEU A 127 5.06 20.68 -1.39
C LEU A 127 5.21 20.02 -0.02
N SER A 128 5.33 18.69 0.07
CA SER A 128 5.48 17.98 1.35
C SER A 128 6.95 17.84 1.79
N THR A 129 7.91 18.11 0.91
CA THR A 129 9.35 17.90 1.17
C THR A 129 9.99 18.98 2.03
N ASP A 130 9.37 20.17 2.13
CA ASP A 130 9.91 21.32 2.89
C ASP A 130 9.87 21.16 4.42
N MET A 131 9.17 20.14 4.94
CA MET A 131 9.08 19.95 6.40
C MET A 131 10.10 18.96 7.00
N LYS A 132 10.98 18.32 6.21
CA LYS A 132 11.88 17.26 6.75
C LYS A 132 13.36 17.31 6.40
N MET A 133 13.86 18.22 5.57
CA MET A 133 15.30 18.26 5.25
C MET A 133 16.01 19.46 5.87
N GLY A 134 16.55 19.24 7.07
CA GLY A 134 17.71 20.00 7.54
C GLY A 134 18.96 19.53 6.80
N ASN A 135 19.62 20.47 6.11
CA ASN A 135 20.99 20.40 5.57
C ASN A 135 21.38 19.13 4.77
N ALA A 136 21.08 19.15 3.47
CA ALA A 136 21.96 18.53 2.48
C ALA A 136 21.98 19.41 1.22
N HIS A 137 23.14 20.03 0.94
CA HIS A 137 23.37 20.74 -0.31
C HIS A 137 23.26 19.76 -1.47
N PHE A 138 22.19 19.91 -2.25
CA PHE A 138 21.94 19.12 -3.45
C PHE A 138 22.26 19.99 -4.67
N TYR A 139 23.15 19.53 -5.54
CA TYR A 139 23.27 20.06 -6.89
C TYR A 139 22.25 19.32 -7.77
N PRO A 140 21.19 19.98 -8.27
CA PRO A 140 20.24 19.33 -9.15
C PRO A 140 20.92 18.95 -10.46
N ALA A 141 20.79 17.68 -10.87
CA ALA A 141 21.16 17.26 -12.21
C ALA A 141 20.23 17.97 -13.22
N ARG A 142 20.82 18.56 -14.25
CA ARG A 142 20.08 19.33 -15.27
C ARG A 142 19.33 18.36 -16.17
N VAL A 143 18.00 18.42 -16.15
CA VAL A 143 17.13 17.72 -17.11
C VAL A 143 16.99 18.63 -18.32
N GLU A 144 17.48 18.21 -19.48
CA GLU A 144 17.23 18.89 -20.75
C GLU A 144 16.02 18.25 -21.44
N SER A 145 15.11 19.10 -21.91
CA SER A 145 13.81 18.77 -22.52
C SER A 145 13.90 18.33 -23.96
#